data_AF-A0A5D4S8C5-F1
#
_entry.id   AF-A0A5D4S8C5-F1
#
_cell.length_a   1.000
_cell.length_b   1.000
_cell.length_c   1.000
_cell.angle_alpha   90.00
_cell.angle_beta   90.00
_cell.angle_gamma   90.00
#
_symmetry.space_group_name_H-M   'P 1'
#
loop_
_entity.id
_entity.type
_entity.pdbx_description
1 polymer ?
#
loop_
_entity_poly.entity_id
_entity_poly.type
_entity_poly.pdbx_seq_one_letter_code
_entity_poly.pdbx_strand_id
1 'polypeptide(L)'
;MGIFTKDLSELVAKVKDRETKINSRINEIKEAIAKHKIVIDTKRTQLVEAEINNDSRAIQSTKDAINKLKEKVAELHESLESYKANKFSLLENELQKVKEAGLKERQARHNKLRNLRQEQEQIEKHIEDLQKRSKELSTEMDLVSTDKYEISQIEQVLAYIEPRATKLSNTFFKPDKEMFISAWLEDGDTEQYLAQLEPQATKGLTVTYGEGHNRELTDEELKMIGVQQTQA
;
A
#
# COMPACT_ATOMS: atom_id res chain seq x y z
N MET A 1 -4.69 -13.81 -15.43
CA MET A 1 -5.17 -14.73 -14.36
C MET A 1 -6.68 -14.59 -14.26
N GLY A 2 -7.41 -15.71 -14.15
CA GLY A 2 -8.86 -15.77 -14.33
C GLY A 2 -9.65 -14.87 -13.38
N ILE A 3 -10.65 -14.18 -13.95
CA ILE A 3 -11.56 -13.22 -13.28
C ILE A 3 -12.57 -13.93 -12.34
N PHE A 4 -12.57 -15.27 -12.32
CA PHE A 4 -13.54 -16.10 -11.60
C PHE A 4 -12.87 -16.96 -10.51
N THR A 5 -13.59 -17.21 -9.43
CA THR A 5 -13.20 -18.24 -8.45
C THR A 5 -13.13 -19.63 -9.09
N LYS A 6 -12.32 -20.52 -8.49
CA LYS A 6 -12.20 -21.92 -8.92
C LYS A 6 -13.58 -22.58 -9.02
N ASP A 7 -14.44 -22.38 -8.03
CA ASP A 7 -15.78 -22.97 -7.99
C ASP A 7 -16.69 -22.51 -9.14
N LEU A 8 -16.69 -21.21 -9.47
CA LEU A 8 -17.47 -20.70 -10.61
C LEU A 8 -16.92 -21.21 -11.95
N SER A 9 -15.59 -21.31 -12.08
CA SER A 9 -14.97 -21.86 -13.28
C SER A 9 -15.34 -23.34 -13.50
N GLU A 10 -15.42 -24.14 -12.43
CA GLU A 10 -15.85 -25.54 -12.49
C GLU A 10 -17.32 -25.68 -12.90
N LEU A 11 -18.21 -24.81 -12.39
CA LEU A 11 -19.62 -24.82 -12.75
C LEU A 11 -19.83 -24.45 -14.23
N VAL A 12 -19.12 -23.44 -14.72
CA VAL A 12 -19.16 -23.05 -16.14
C VAL A 12 -18.65 -24.19 -17.03
N ALA A 13 -17.57 -24.87 -16.62
CA ALA A 13 -17.05 -26.02 -17.34
C ALA A 13 -18.07 -27.17 -17.40
N LYS A 14 -18.80 -27.44 -16.32
CA LYS A 14 -19.88 -28.45 -16.28
C LYS A 14 -21.02 -28.12 -17.24
N VAL A 15 -21.46 -26.85 -17.29
CA VAL A 15 -22.48 -26.41 -18.27
C VAL A 15 -22.00 -26.67 -19.69
N LYS A 16 -20.76 -26.29 -20.00
CA LYS A 16 -20.18 -26.45 -21.34
C LYS A 16 -20.07 -27.92 -21.75
N ASP A 17 -19.60 -28.78 -20.85
CA ASP A 17 -19.52 -30.23 -21.11
C ASP A 17 -20.91 -30.83 -21.39
N ARG A 18 -21.91 -30.43 -20.62
CA ARG A 18 -23.30 -30.89 -20.83
C ARG A 18 -23.88 -30.38 -22.14
N GLU A 19 -23.59 -29.13 -22.52
CA GLU A 19 -23.98 -28.60 -23.83
C GLU A 19 -23.32 -29.40 -24.97
N THR A 20 -22.02 -29.71 -24.85
CA THR A 20 -21.31 -30.55 -25.83
C THR A 20 -21.98 -31.92 -25.97
N LYS A 21 -22.36 -32.57 -24.87
CA LYS A 21 -23.07 -33.86 -24.89
C LYS A 21 -24.44 -33.77 -25.57
N ILE A 22 -25.22 -32.72 -25.31
CA ILE A 22 -26.51 -32.50 -25.96
C ILE A 22 -26.32 -32.31 -27.48
N ASN A 23 -25.36 -31.48 -27.89
CA ASN A 23 -25.06 -31.26 -29.30
C ASN A 23 -24.56 -32.54 -29.99
N SER A 24 -23.73 -33.36 -29.31
CA SER A 24 -23.31 -34.67 -29.81
C SER A 24 -24.51 -35.58 -30.06
N ARG A 25 -25.45 -35.65 -29.11
CA ARG A 25 -26.65 -36.47 -29.25
C ARG A 25 -27.55 -36.02 -30.39
N ILE A 26 -27.69 -34.70 -30.58
CA ILE A 26 -28.41 -34.12 -31.73
C ILE A 26 -27.76 -34.55 -33.05
N ASN A 27 -26.43 -34.55 -33.13
CA ASN A 27 -25.71 -34.97 -34.34
C ASN A 27 -25.88 -36.47 -34.61
N GLU A 28 -25.77 -37.33 -33.58
CA GLU A 28 -26.02 -38.77 -33.70
C GLU A 28 -27.43 -39.07 -34.25
N ILE A 29 -28.45 -38.35 -33.77
CA ILE A 29 -29.83 -38.50 -34.25
C ILE A 29 -29.93 -38.09 -35.73
N LYS A 30 -29.31 -36.97 -36.13
CA LYS A 30 -29.28 -36.51 -37.53
C LYS A 30 -28.59 -37.54 -38.45
N GLU A 31 -27.48 -38.11 -38.01
CA GLU A 31 -26.77 -39.15 -38.75
C GLU A 31 -27.60 -40.42 -38.89
N ALA A 32 -28.28 -40.85 -37.81
CA ALA A 32 -29.18 -42.00 -37.85
C ALA A 32 -30.35 -41.80 -38.83
N ILE A 33 -30.95 -40.60 -38.85
CA ILE A 33 -31.98 -40.23 -39.83
C ILE A 33 -31.44 -40.34 -41.25
N ALA A 34 -30.26 -39.76 -41.52
CA ALA A 34 -29.66 -39.79 -42.85
C ALA A 34 -29.39 -41.23 -43.31
N LYS A 35 -28.84 -42.07 -42.41
CA LYS A 35 -28.60 -43.49 -42.66
C LYS A 35 -29.90 -44.24 -43.01
N HIS A 36 -30.98 -44.02 -42.25
CA HIS A 36 -32.26 -44.66 -42.53
C HIS A 36 -32.88 -44.19 -43.85
N LYS A 37 -32.73 -42.91 -44.23
CA LYS A 37 -33.17 -42.40 -45.54
C LYS A 37 -32.44 -43.09 -46.70
N ILE A 38 -31.13 -43.27 -46.61
CA ILE A 38 -30.34 -44.00 -47.63
C ILE A 38 -30.84 -45.44 -47.77
N VAL A 39 -31.14 -46.12 -46.65
CA VAL A 39 -31.69 -47.49 -46.69
C VAL A 39 -33.09 -47.52 -47.32
N ILE A 40 -33.94 -46.53 -47.03
CA ILE A 40 -35.26 -46.40 -47.68
C ILE A 40 -35.10 -46.24 -49.19
N ASP A 41 -34.19 -45.39 -49.65
CA ASP A 41 -33.97 -45.17 -51.08
C ASP A 41 -33.41 -46.43 -51.76
N THR A 42 -32.51 -47.15 -51.10
CA THR A 42 -32.05 -48.47 -51.58
C THR A 42 -33.21 -49.47 -51.69
N LYS A 43 -34.11 -49.50 -50.70
CA LYS A 43 -35.29 -50.36 -50.70
C LYS A 43 -36.29 -49.97 -51.79
N ARG A 44 -36.40 -48.68 -52.12
CA ARG A 44 -37.23 -48.21 -53.24
C ARG A 44 -36.72 -48.72 -54.58
N THR A 45 -35.41 -48.75 -54.79
CA THR A 45 -34.83 -49.36 -56.00
C THR A 45 -35.15 -50.85 -56.08
N GLN A 46 -35.00 -51.58 -54.97
CA GLN A 46 -35.38 -53.01 -54.90
C GLN A 46 -36.87 -53.25 -55.15
N LEU A 47 -37.73 -52.32 -54.72
CA LEU A 47 -39.16 -52.39 -54.99
C LEU A 47 -39.46 -52.28 -56.48
N VAL A 48 -38.82 -51.32 -57.18
CA VAL A 48 -38.98 -51.15 -58.64
C VAL A 48 -38.52 -52.42 -59.38
N GLU A 49 -37.40 -53.03 -58.98
CA GLU A 49 -36.93 -54.29 -59.56
C GLU A 49 -37.92 -55.44 -59.33
N ALA A 50 -38.50 -55.55 -58.13
CA ALA A 50 -39.52 -56.55 -57.83
C ALA A 50 -40.82 -56.33 -58.63
N GLU A 51 -41.21 -55.08 -58.86
CA GLU A 51 -42.36 -54.70 -59.68
C GLU A 51 -42.13 -55.06 -61.16
N ILE A 52 -40.94 -54.79 -61.71
CA ILE A 52 -40.57 -55.19 -63.08
C ILE A 52 -40.64 -56.71 -63.26
N ASN A 53 -40.20 -57.46 -62.25
CA ASN A 53 -40.19 -58.93 -62.27
C ASN A 53 -41.55 -59.55 -61.89
N ASN A 54 -42.57 -58.75 -61.58
CA ASN A 54 -43.88 -59.19 -61.07
C ASN A 54 -43.80 -60.13 -59.83
N ASP A 55 -42.79 -59.97 -58.99
CA ASP A 55 -42.64 -60.76 -57.76
C ASP A 55 -43.50 -60.17 -56.63
N SER A 56 -44.77 -60.60 -56.60
CA SER A 56 -45.77 -60.17 -55.61
C SER A 56 -45.32 -60.31 -54.14
N ARG A 57 -44.50 -61.33 -53.81
CA ARG A 57 -44.03 -61.53 -52.43
C ARG A 57 -42.92 -60.54 -52.08
N ALA A 58 -41.96 -60.33 -52.98
CA ALA A 58 -40.89 -59.36 -52.78
C ALA A 58 -41.41 -57.92 -52.70
N ILE A 59 -42.44 -57.59 -53.50
CA ILE A 59 -43.11 -56.28 -53.47
C ILE A 59 -43.68 -55.99 -52.08
N GLN A 60 -44.47 -56.92 -51.52
CA GLN A 60 -45.12 -56.71 -50.22
C GLN A 60 -44.08 -56.60 -49.09
N SER A 61 -43.11 -57.52 -49.06
CA SER A 61 -42.03 -57.52 -48.05
C SER A 61 -41.23 -56.21 -48.07
N THR A 62 -40.92 -55.69 -49.26
CA THR A 62 -40.16 -54.45 -49.42
C THR A 62 -40.97 -53.22 -49.01
N LYS A 63 -42.27 -53.18 -49.33
CA LYS A 63 -43.18 -52.11 -48.86
C LYS A 63 -43.28 -52.06 -47.35
N ASP A 64 -43.43 -53.22 -46.70
CA ASP A 64 -43.50 -53.30 -45.23
C ASP A 64 -42.19 -52.84 -44.58
N ALA A 65 -41.04 -53.22 -45.15
CA ALA A 65 -39.74 -52.76 -44.68
C ALA A 65 -39.56 -51.23 -44.84
N ILE A 66 -40.01 -50.65 -45.97
CA ILE A 66 -39.98 -49.20 -46.18
C ILE A 66 -40.86 -48.48 -45.16
N ASN A 67 -42.06 -48.98 -44.88
CA ASN A 67 -42.98 -48.35 -43.93
C ASN A 67 -42.40 -48.35 -42.52
N LYS A 68 -41.85 -49.49 -42.05
CA LYS A 68 -41.14 -49.57 -40.76
C LYS A 68 -39.97 -48.59 -40.67
N LEU A 69 -39.20 -48.42 -41.74
CA LEU A 69 -38.10 -47.46 -41.77
C LEU A 69 -38.59 -46.01 -41.73
N LYS A 70 -39.71 -45.69 -42.39
CA LYS A 70 -40.32 -44.36 -42.34
C LYS A 70 -40.85 -44.02 -40.95
N GLU A 71 -41.51 -44.96 -40.28
CA GLU A 71 -41.93 -44.82 -38.88
C GLU A 71 -40.74 -44.50 -37.98
N LYS A 72 -39.65 -45.27 -38.12
CA LYS A 72 -38.42 -45.02 -37.36
C LYS A 72 -37.78 -43.67 -37.65
N VAL A 73 -37.85 -43.19 -38.89
CA VAL A 73 -37.39 -41.83 -39.24
C VAL A 73 -38.28 -40.76 -38.59
N ALA A 74 -39.59 -40.98 -38.53
CA ALA A 74 -40.52 -40.06 -37.88
C ALA A 74 -40.27 -39.99 -36.36
N GLU A 75 -40.09 -41.13 -35.69
CA GLU A 75 -39.71 -41.20 -34.27
C GLU A 75 -38.41 -40.45 -33.98
N LEU A 76 -37.39 -40.64 -34.84
CA LEU A 76 -36.12 -39.92 -34.69
C LEU A 76 -36.26 -38.42 -34.95
N HIS A 77 -37.15 -37.99 -35.87
CA HIS A 77 -37.46 -36.58 -36.07
C HIS A 77 -38.15 -35.97 -34.85
N GLU A 78 -39.11 -36.65 -34.27
CA GLU A 78 -39.78 -36.20 -33.05
C GLU A 78 -38.79 -36.07 -31.88
N SER A 79 -37.90 -37.07 -31.71
CA SER A 79 -36.83 -37.01 -30.73
C SER A 79 -35.89 -35.83 -30.97
N LEU A 80 -35.49 -35.59 -32.23
CA LEU A 80 -34.64 -34.46 -32.60
C LEU A 80 -35.28 -33.11 -32.25
N GLU A 81 -36.56 -32.93 -32.56
CA GLU A 81 -37.28 -31.70 -32.26
C GLU A 81 -37.45 -31.52 -30.74
N SER A 82 -37.73 -32.59 -30.00
CA SER A 82 -37.77 -32.54 -28.54
C SER A 82 -36.42 -32.08 -27.94
N TYR A 83 -35.29 -32.61 -28.41
CA TYR A 83 -33.96 -32.18 -27.95
C TYR A 83 -33.66 -30.72 -28.29
N LYS A 84 -34.08 -30.24 -29.47
CA LYS A 84 -33.89 -28.83 -29.86
C LYS A 84 -34.76 -27.90 -29.02
N ALA A 85 -36.05 -28.23 -28.85
CA ALA A 85 -37.00 -27.42 -28.09
C ALA A 85 -36.61 -27.34 -26.61
N ASN A 86 -36.11 -28.45 -26.05
CA ASN A 86 -35.77 -28.56 -24.63
C ASN A 86 -34.30 -28.28 -24.32
N LYS A 87 -33.49 -27.81 -25.28
CA LYS A 87 -32.05 -27.59 -25.07
C LYS A 87 -31.76 -26.73 -23.84
N PHE A 88 -32.55 -25.67 -23.63
CA PHE A 88 -32.39 -24.77 -22.49
C PHE A 88 -32.91 -25.37 -21.18
N SER A 89 -34.04 -26.07 -21.19
CA SER A 89 -34.56 -26.72 -19.97
C SER A 89 -33.63 -27.83 -19.47
N LEU A 90 -32.95 -28.53 -20.40
CA LEU A 90 -31.94 -29.55 -20.08
C LEU A 90 -30.67 -28.99 -19.39
N LEU A 91 -30.48 -27.66 -19.40
CA LEU A 91 -29.36 -26.95 -18.79
C LEU A 91 -29.79 -26.00 -17.66
N GLU A 92 -31.09 -25.83 -17.42
CA GLU A 92 -31.64 -24.80 -16.53
C GLU A 92 -31.08 -24.88 -15.11
N ASN A 93 -31.00 -26.09 -14.55
CA ASN A 93 -30.49 -26.32 -13.20
C ASN A 93 -29.01 -25.94 -13.08
N GLU A 94 -28.17 -26.31 -14.06
CA GLU A 94 -26.75 -25.96 -14.05
C GLU A 94 -26.54 -24.45 -14.27
N LEU A 95 -27.31 -23.83 -15.16
CA LEU A 95 -27.28 -22.38 -15.39
C LEU A 95 -27.70 -21.60 -14.14
N GLN A 96 -28.71 -22.08 -13.42
CA GLN A 96 -29.15 -21.49 -12.17
C GLN A 96 -28.05 -21.55 -11.10
N LYS A 97 -27.34 -22.68 -10.98
CA LYS A 97 -26.18 -22.81 -10.09
C LYS A 97 -25.04 -21.85 -10.45
N VAL A 98 -24.76 -21.68 -11.74
CA VAL A 98 -23.76 -20.69 -12.22
C VAL A 98 -24.19 -19.27 -11.83
N LYS A 99 -25.48 -18.94 -12.01
CA LYS A 99 -26.02 -17.62 -11.65
C LYS A 99 -25.90 -17.35 -10.15
N GLU A 100 -26.28 -18.31 -9.31
CA GLU A 100 -26.19 -18.19 -7.85
C GLU A 100 -24.74 -18.05 -7.38
N ALA A 101 -23.82 -18.88 -7.90
CA ALA A 101 -22.40 -18.77 -7.60
C ALA A 101 -21.82 -17.41 -8.04
N GLY A 102 -22.18 -16.94 -9.23
CA GLY A 102 -21.77 -15.63 -9.74
C GLY A 102 -22.27 -14.47 -8.89
N LEU A 103 -23.53 -14.54 -8.41
CA LEU A 103 -24.09 -13.54 -7.49
C LEU A 103 -23.36 -13.53 -6.15
N LYS A 104 -23.13 -14.71 -5.56
CA LYS A 104 -22.39 -14.85 -4.30
C LYS A 104 -20.98 -14.29 -4.41
N GLU A 105 -20.28 -14.59 -5.50
CA GLU A 105 -18.92 -14.10 -5.74
C GLU A 105 -18.88 -12.58 -5.95
N ARG A 106 -19.87 -12.03 -6.67
CA ARG A 106 -20.03 -10.58 -6.83
C ARG A 106 -20.26 -9.89 -5.50
N GLN A 107 -21.15 -10.42 -4.66
CA GLN A 107 -21.40 -9.89 -3.32
C GLN A 107 -20.14 -9.94 -2.45
N ALA A 108 -19.39 -11.05 -2.48
CA ALA A 108 -18.13 -11.19 -1.76
C ALA A 108 -17.10 -10.14 -2.19
N ARG A 109 -16.97 -9.87 -3.50
CA ARG A 109 -16.10 -8.80 -4.02
C ARG A 109 -16.52 -7.41 -3.56
N HIS A 110 -17.82 -7.10 -3.58
CA HIS A 110 -18.32 -5.81 -3.10
C HIS A 110 -18.05 -5.62 -1.60
N ASN A 111 -18.27 -6.65 -0.79
CA ASN A 111 -17.97 -6.61 0.63
C ASN A 111 -16.46 -6.43 0.88
N LYS A 112 -15.61 -7.17 0.15
CA LYS A 112 -14.16 -7.03 0.25
C LYS A 112 -13.71 -5.61 -0.13
N LEU A 113 -14.24 -5.06 -1.22
CA LEU A 113 -13.91 -3.70 -1.66
C LEU A 113 -14.33 -2.66 -0.60
N ARG A 114 -15.50 -2.83 0.01
CA ARG A 114 -15.98 -1.94 1.08
C ARG A 114 -15.03 -1.99 2.29
N ASN A 115 -14.65 -3.19 2.72
CA ASN A 115 -13.73 -3.35 3.85
C ASN A 115 -12.35 -2.74 3.54
N LEU A 116 -11.82 -2.97 2.35
CA LEU A 116 -10.55 -2.36 1.91
C LEU A 116 -10.61 -0.83 1.91
N ARG A 117 -11.73 -0.23 1.51
CA ARG A 117 -11.92 1.23 1.58
C ARG A 117 -11.93 1.73 3.03
N GLN A 118 -12.59 1.01 3.93
CA GLN A 118 -12.60 1.36 5.36
C GLN A 118 -11.20 1.24 5.98
N GLU A 119 -10.46 0.19 5.64
CA GLU A 119 -9.05 0.03 6.05
C GLU A 119 -8.19 1.16 5.49
N GLN A 120 -8.38 1.54 4.22
CA GLN A 120 -7.68 2.66 3.60
C GLN A 120 -7.96 3.98 4.35
N GLU A 121 -9.23 4.31 4.63
CA GLU A 121 -9.61 5.50 5.37
C GLU A 121 -8.99 5.53 6.79
N GLN A 122 -8.90 4.38 7.47
CA GLN A 122 -8.25 4.29 8.77
C GLN A 122 -6.73 4.51 8.68
N ILE A 123 -6.08 3.95 7.67
CA ILE A 123 -4.65 4.15 7.42
C ILE A 123 -4.36 5.61 7.08
N GLU A 124 -5.17 6.25 6.25
CA GLU A 124 -5.03 7.67 5.90
C GLU A 124 -5.12 8.57 7.14
N LYS A 125 -6.09 8.32 8.03
CA LYS A 125 -6.16 9.03 9.32
C LYS A 125 -4.92 8.81 10.18
N HIS A 126 -4.41 7.58 10.23
CA HIS A 126 -3.21 7.30 11.01
C HIS A 126 -1.97 8.03 10.45
N ILE A 127 -1.88 8.15 9.12
CA ILE A 127 -0.83 8.94 8.47
C ILE A 127 -0.95 10.42 8.85
N GLU A 128 -2.16 10.99 8.82
CA GLU A 128 -2.40 12.38 9.23
C GLU A 128 -1.99 12.63 10.68
N ASP A 129 -2.37 11.72 11.60
CA ASP A 129 -2.00 11.81 13.01
C ASP A 129 -0.48 11.74 13.21
N LEU A 130 0.20 10.81 12.51
CA LEU A 130 1.66 10.70 12.55
C LEU A 130 2.36 11.93 11.98
N GLN A 131 1.84 12.51 10.90
CA GLN A 131 2.37 13.76 10.33
C GLN A 131 2.23 14.92 11.31
N LYS A 132 1.08 15.04 11.98
CA LYS A 132 0.85 16.04 13.02
C LYS A 132 1.84 15.84 14.17
N ARG A 133 2.01 14.61 14.65
CA ARG A 133 2.95 14.31 15.75
C ARG A 133 4.40 14.60 15.37
N SER A 134 4.79 14.29 14.14
CA SER A 134 6.12 14.61 13.61
C SER A 134 6.37 16.12 13.62
N LYS A 135 5.38 16.93 13.21
CA LYS A 135 5.47 18.39 13.24
C LYS A 135 5.56 18.95 14.67
N GLU A 136 4.77 18.40 15.60
CA GLU A 136 4.84 18.75 17.02
C GLU A 136 6.24 18.47 17.58
N LEU A 137 6.77 17.27 17.34
CA LEU A 137 8.11 16.88 17.79
C LEU A 137 9.21 17.74 17.15
N SER A 138 9.11 18.08 15.86
CA SER A 138 10.05 19.01 15.23
C SER A 138 10.03 20.38 15.91
N THR A 139 8.83 20.89 16.23
CA THR A 139 8.70 22.17 16.93
C THR A 139 9.28 22.10 18.34
N GLU A 140 9.06 21.00 19.06
CA GLU A 140 9.63 20.76 20.38
C GLU A 140 11.16 20.62 20.34
N MET A 141 11.69 19.92 19.34
CA MET A 141 13.14 19.83 19.09
C MET A 141 13.74 21.20 18.76
N ASP A 142 13.06 22.02 17.96
CA ASP A 142 13.52 23.38 17.66
C ASP A 142 13.53 24.25 18.94
N LEU A 143 12.53 24.12 19.80
CA LEU A 143 12.47 24.81 21.10
C LEU A 143 13.60 24.35 22.04
N VAL A 144 13.81 23.03 22.19
CA VAL A 144 14.87 22.49 23.05
C VAL A 144 16.27 22.79 22.48
N SER A 145 16.44 22.79 21.16
CA SER A 145 17.73 23.13 20.54
C SER A 145 18.03 24.63 20.53
N THR A 146 17.06 25.47 20.91
CA THR A 146 17.25 26.91 21.08
C THR A 146 17.49 27.31 22.53
N ASP A 147 18.45 26.66 23.21
CA ASP A 147 19.13 27.22 24.40
C ASP A 147 19.52 28.69 24.18
N LYS A 148 19.89 29.03 22.93
CA LYS A 148 20.25 30.39 22.51
C LYS A 148 19.12 31.43 22.66
N TYR A 149 17.85 31.04 22.55
CA TYR A 149 16.75 31.99 22.73
C TYR A 149 16.59 32.35 24.21
N GLU A 150 16.59 31.36 25.09
CA GLU A 150 16.50 31.56 26.54
C GLU A 150 17.71 32.34 27.06
N ILE A 151 18.92 31.98 26.61
CA ILE A 151 20.14 32.72 26.90
C ILE A 151 20.02 34.17 26.42
N SER A 152 19.55 34.44 25.20
CA SER A 152 19.36 35.80 24.69
C SER A 152 18.32 36.62 25.45
N GLN A 153 17.25 36.00 25.98
CA GLN A 153 16.29 36.69 26.84
C GLN A 153 16.89 36.97 28.22
N ILE A 154 17.64 36.02 28.79
CA ILE A 154 18.31 36.19 30.08
C ILE A 154 19.42 37.25 29.99
N GLU A 155 20.11 37.35 28.86
CA GLU A 155 21.08 38.41 28.59
C GLU A 155 20.49 39.82 28.76
N GLN A 156 19.20 40.03 28.43
CA GLN A 156 18.54 41.33 28.56
C GLN A 156 18.31 41.74 30.01
N VAL A 157 18.23 40.76 30.92
CA VAL A 157 18.05 40.99 32.36
C VAL A 157 19.32 40.74 33.17
N LEU A 158 20.43 40.42 32.51
CA LEU A 158 21.71 40.07 33.14
C LEU A 158 22.21 41.17 34.11
N ALA A 159 21.98 42.44 33.77
CA ALA A 159 22.35 43.58 34.61
C ALA A 159 21.65 43.59 35.98
N TYR A 160 20.50 42.92 36.09
CA TYR A 160 19.74 42.78 37.33
C TYR A 160 20.11 41.51 38.10
N ILE A 161 20.68 40.51 37.42
CA ILE A 161 21.14 39.26 38.01
C ILE A 161 22.54 39.45 38.63
N GLU A 162 23.50 39.90 37.81
CA GLU A 162 24.88 40.18 38.21
C GLU A 162 25.47 41.27 37.28
N PRO A 163 25.58 42.52 37.76
CA PRO A 163 26.07 43.63 36.94
C PRO A 163 27.45 43.41 36.32
N ARG A 164 28.35 42.67 36.99
CA ARG A 164 29.71 42.37 36.48
C ARG A 164 29.62 41.54 35.20
N ALA A 165 28.64 40.65 35.09
CA ALA A 165 28.46 39.77 33.95
C ALA A 165 28.14 40.52 32.64
N THR A 166 27.65 41.77 32.72
CA THR A 166 27.40 42.63 31.52
C THR A 166 28.67 42.96 30.73
N LYS A 167 29.84 42.82 31.37
CA LYS A 167 31.16 43.06 30.78
C LYS A 167 31.78 41.81 30.14
N LEU A 168 31.13 40.65 30.27
CA LEU A 168 31.59 39.42 29.63
C LEU A 168 31.47 39.54 28.10
N SER A 169 32.44 38.97 27.39
CA SER A 169 32.48 39.02 25.93
C SER A 169 31.45 38.08 25.32
N ASN A 170 30.80 38.54 24.24
CA ASN A 170 29.96 37.75 23.34
C ASN A 170 30.65 37.50 21.99
N THR A 171 31.98 37.37 21.97
CA THR A 171 32.70 37.11 20.72
C THR A 171 32.65 35.63 20.36
N PHE A 172 32.61 35.35 19.05
CA PHE A 172 32.50 34.01 18.45
C PHE A 172 33.48 32.94 18.98
N PHE A 173 34.57 33.35 19.64
CA PHE A 173 35.62 32.47 20.13
C PHE A 173 35.59 32.25 21.66
N LYS A 174 34.77 32.99 22.40
CA LYS A 174 34.57 32.85 23.85
C LYS A 174 33.16 33.32 24.23
N PRO A 175 32.17 32.42 24.28
CA PRO A 175 30.83 32.77 24.73
C PRO A 175 30.80 32.77 26.27
N ASP A 176 31.69 33.54 26.91
CA ASP A 176 31.84 33.56 28.38
C ASP A 176 30.53 33.97 29.06
N LYS A 177 29.73 34.80 28.38
CA LYS A 177 28.39 35.20 28.83
C LYS A 177 27.36 34.08 28.72
N GLU A 178 27.36 33.30 27.62
CA GLU A 178 26.45 32.14 27.48
C GLU A 178 26.80 31.09 28.54
N MET A 179 28.10 30.81 28.74
CA MET A 179 28.57 29.87 29.77
C MET A 179 28.25 30.36 31.19
N PHE A 180 28.39 31.66 31.45
CA PHE A 180 27.95 32.27 32.71
C PHE A 180 26.45 32.08 32.94
N ILE A 181 25.62 32.32 31.91
CA ILE A 181 24.16 32.17 32.00
C ILE A 181 23.78 30.71 32.23
N SER A 182 24.40 29.76 31.51
CA SER A 182 24.18 28.33 31.73
C SER A 182 24.57 27.90 33.15
N ALA A 183 25.75 28.30 33.62
CA ALA A 183 26.18 28.00 34.99
C ALA A 183 25.26 28.64 36.04
N TRP A 184 24.77 29.85 35.81
CA TRP A 184 23.81 30.52 36.70
C TRP A 184 22.46 29.80 36.76
N LEU A 185 21.93 29.34 35.63
CA LEU A 185 20.68 28.58 35.56
C LEU A 185 20.76 27.20 36.24
N GLU A 186 21.96 26.61 36.29
CA GLU A 186 22.23 25.28 36.85
C GLU A 186 22.70 25.32 38.32
N ASP A 187 22.63 26.47 39.00
CA ASP A 187 23.20 26.70 40.34
C ASP A 187 24.71 26.32 40.44
N GLY A 188 25.43 26.45 39.32
CA GLY A 188 26.86 26.18 39.19
C GLY A 188 27.75 27.33 39.67
N ASP A 189 29.06 27.06 39.72
CA ASP A 189 30.05 28.10 40.06
C ASP A 189 30.18 29.13 38.91
N THR A 190 29.68 30.34 39.17
CA THR A 190 29.70 31.46 38.23
C THR A 190 30.92 32.36 38.40
N GLU A 191 31.63 32.29 39.52
CA GLU A 191 32.77 33.17 39.84
C GLU A 191 33.97 32.90 38.93
N GLN A 192 34.14 31.66 38.46
CA GLN A 192 35.20 31.33 37.48
C GLN A 192 35.14 32.17 36.18
N TYR A 193 33.94 32.63 35.79
CA TYR A 193 33.73 33.46 34.61
C TYR A 193 33.92 34.95 34.94
N LEU A 194 33.57 35.37 36.16
CA LEU A 194 33.70 36.76 36.62
C LEU A 194 35.12 37.12 37.08
N ALA A 195 35.89 36.15 37.58
CA ALA A 195 37.25 36.34 38.05
C ALA A 195 38.21 36.89 36.98
N GLN A 196 37.87 36.71 35.70
CA GLN A 196 38.62 37.25 34.56
C GLN A 196 38.37 38.75 34.31
N LEU A 197 37.31 39.32 34.89
CA LEU A 197 36.92 40.72 34.78
C LEU A 197 37.49 41.59 35.90
N GLU A 198 37.98 40.98 36.97
CA GLU A 198 38.67 41.72 38.02
C GLU A 198 40.01 42.20 37.49
N PRO A 199 40.35 43.51 37.62
CA PRO A 199 41.70 43.95 37.34
C PRO A 199 42.61 43.15 38.26
N GLN A 200 43.48 42.31 37.70
CA GLN A 200 44.55 41.72 38.49
C GLN A 200 45.26 42.91 39.13
N ALA A 201 45.13 43.03 40.45
CA ALA A 201 45.89 44.00 41.21
C ALA A 201 47.34 43.80 40.77
N THR A 202 47.92 44.80 40.10
CA THR A 202 49.33 44.80 39.74
C THR A 202 50.07 44.63 41.05
N LYS A 203 50.49 43.39 41.35
CA LYS A 203 51.41 43.12 42.44
C LYS A 203 52.61 44.03 42.17
N GLY A 204 52.84 44.97 43.07
CA GLY A 204 53.91 45.94 42.96
C GLY A 204 55.20 45.25 42.54
N LEU A 205 55.86 45.78 41.50
CA LEU A 205 57.15 45.28 41.06
C LEU A 205 58.17 45.51 42.19
N THR A 206 58.40 44.49 43.02
CA THR A 206 59.53 44.48 43.95
C THR A 206 60.81 44.16 43.18
N VAL A 207 61.72 45.14 43.10
CA VAL A 207 63.07 44.92 42.58
C VAL A 207 63.97 44.54 43.76
N THR A 208 64.50 43.33 43.74
CA THR A 208 65.44 42.84 44.76
C THR A 208 66.85 43.26 44.38
N TYR A 209 67.46 44.15 45.18
CA TYR A 209 68.89 44.39 45.10
C TYR A 209 69.60 43.39 46.03
N GLY A 210 70.79 42.93 45.62
CA GLY A 210 71.59 41.96 46.38
C GLY A 210 71.71 42.34 47.85
N GLU A 211 71.66 41.32 48.71
CA GLU A 211 71.60 41.38 50.19
C GLU A 211 70.25 41.80 50.81
N GLY A 212 69.13 41.35 50.22
CA GLY A 212 67.89 41.10 50.97
C GLY A 212 67.07 42.33 51.40
N HIS A 213 67.38 43.51 50.88
CA HIS A 213 66.58 44.70 51.10
C HIS A 213 65.51 44.85 50.01
N ASN A 214 64.25 44.60 50.37
CA ASN A 214 63.10 44.92 49.52
C ASN A 214 62.68 46.37 49.80
N ARG A 215 62.62 47.19 48.74
CA ARG A 215 62.02 48.53 48.79
C ARG A 215 60.96 48.64 47.70
N GLU A 216 59.80 49.16 48.06
CA GLU A 216 58.79 49.58 47.09
C GLU A 216 59.26 50.85 46.38
N LEU A 217 59.18 50.84 45.05
CA LEU A 217 59.48 52.00 44.22
C LEU A 217 58.37 53.03 44.37
N THR A 218 58.72 54.29 44.49
CA THR A 218 57.74 55.38 44.51
C THR A 218 57.19 55.65 43.11
N ASP A 219 56.04 56.32 43.01
CA ASP A 219 55.40 56.67 41.73
C ASP A 219 56.32 57.48 40.79
N GLU A 220 57.23 58.27 41.35
CA GLU A 220 58.24 59.04 40.60
C GLU A 220 59.32 58.14 40.01
N GLU A 221 59.73 57.10 40.73
CA GLU A 221 60.70 56.11 40.26
C GLU A 221 60.10 55.24 39.15
N LEU A 222 58.83 54.84 39.27
CA LEU A 222 58.10 54.08 38.24
C LEU A 222 57.92 54.87 36.93
N LYS A 223 57.70 56.20 37.03
CA LYS A 223 57.65 57.09 35.86
C LYS A 223 58.98 57.17 35.11
N MET A 224 60.13 57.12 35.82
CA MET A 224 61.45 57.17 35.17
C MET A 224 61.81 55.91 34.38
N ILE A 225 61.26 54.75 34.74
CA ILE A 225 61.45 53.47 34.02
C ILE A 225 60.42 53.25 32.91
N GLY A 226 59.62 54.27 32.58
CA GLY A 226 58.69 54.24 31.45
C GLY A 226 57.37 53.51 31.73
N VAL A 227 57.04 53.21 32.98
CA VAL A 227 55.76 52.62 33.35
C VAL A 227 54.72 53.74 33.43
N GLN A 228 53.96 53.93 32.34
CA GLN A 228 52.86 54.90 32.30
C GLN A 228 51.64 54.34 33.05
N GLN A 229 51.26 55.00 34.14
CA GLN A 229 49.94 54.83 34.74
C GLN A 229 48.90 55.38 33.77
N THR A 230 48.14 54.51 33.10
CA THR A 230 46.89 54.92 32.43
C THR A 230 45.87 55.24 33.50
N GLN A 231 45.65 56.53 33.75
CA GLN A 231 44.54 57.02 34.58
C GLN A 231 43.23 56.92 33.79
N ALA A 232 42.19 56.46 34.48
CA ALA A 232 40.81 56.37 33.99
C ALA A 232 40.11 57.73 33.96
#